data_AF-A0A9D7GEE6-F1
#
_entry.id   AF-A0A9D7GEE6-F1
#
_cell.length_a   1.000
_cell.length_b   1.000
_cell.length_c   1.000
_cell.angle_alpha   90.00
_cell.angle_beta   90.00
_cell.angle_gamma   90.00
#
_symmetry.space_group_name_H-M   'P 1'
#
loop_
_entity.id
_entity.type
_entity.pdbx_description
1 polymer ?
#
loop_
_entity_poly.entity_id
_entity_poly.type
_entity_poly.pdbx_seq_one_letter_code
_entity_poly.pdbx_strand_id
1 'polypeptide(L)'
;METQIWKAYLELGFDHILDLNGYDHILFVSVLTAIYTVRDWKKIVWLITAFTVGHSITLALAALDIISFNPDMIETLIPITIIITGLYQFYRAVTPYLFTRGIYISYVLTSFFGLIHGFGFSNYFKAILGKENDVVLPLFSFNLGVELGQLLVVALSLMMGSILVLWCKVPQKIWVMFLSILCVIVATYLLFK
;
A
#
# COMPACT_ATOMS: atom_id res chain seq x y z
N MET A 1 -18.03 10.73 -22.75
CA MET A 1 -16.73 10.08 -22.97
C MET A 1 -15.87 10.23 -21.72
N GLU A 2 -15.49 11.45 -21.32
CA GLU A 2 -14.69 11.71 -20.10
C GLU A 2 -15.29 11.09 -18.81
N THR A 3 -16.61 11.20 -18.59
CA THR A 3 -17.25 10.59 -17.41
C THR A 3 -17.17 9.07 -17.40
N GLN A 4 -17.12 8.41 -18.56
CA GLN A 4 -16.97 6.95 -18.65
C GLN A 4 -15.52 6.54 -18.38
N ILE A 5 -14.55 7.30 -18.93
CA ILE A 5 -13.11 7.13 -18.63
C ILE A 5 -12.87 7.30 -17.14
N TRP A 6 -13.38 8.38 -16.55
CA TRP A 6 -13.25 8.67 -15.11
C TRP A 6 -13.71 7.49 -14.24
N LYS A 7 -14.93 6.98 -14.49
CA LYS A 7 -15.48 5.85 -13.72
C LYS A 7 -14.67 4.58 -13.92
N ALA A 8 -14.33 4.24 -15.16
CA ALA A 8 -13.61 3.01 -15.48
C ALA A 8 -12.24 2.96 -14.79
N TYR A 9 -11.46 4.04 -14.84
CA TYR A 9 -10.15 4.07 -14.19
C TYR A 9 -10.25 4.19 -12.67
N LEU A 10 -11.26 4.88 -12.13
CA LEU A 10 -11.51 4.91 -10.68
C LEU A 10 -11.85 3.51 -10.14
N GLU A 11 -12.74 2.78 -10.81
CA GLU A 11 -13.06 1.39 -10.47
C GLU A 11 -11.83 0.49 -10.61
N LEU A 12 -11.06 0.64 -11.70
CA LEU A 12 -9.82 -0.11 -11.90
C LEU A 12 -8.81 0.10 -10.77
N GLY A 13 -8.62 1.34 -10.33
CA GLY A 13 -7.71 1.65 -9.21
C GLY A 13 -8.20 1.11 -7.88
N PHE A 14 -9.51 1.14 -7.64
CA PHE A 14 -10.13 0.58 -6.44
C PHE A 14 -9.98 -0.96 -6.41
N ASP A 15 -10.32 -1.62 -7.52
CA ASP A 15 -10.24 -3.07 -7.67
C ASP A 15 -8.78 -3.56 -7.63
N HIS A 16 -7.84 -2.77 -8.16
CA HIS A 16 -6.40 -3.08 -8.06
C HIS A 16 -5.94 -3.25 -6.60
N ILE A 17 -6.43 -2.42 -5.68
CA ILE A 17 -6.06 -2.51 -4.26
C ILE A 17 -6.76 -3.67 -3.55
N LEU A 18 -7.94 -4.06 -4.01
CA LEU A 18 -8.75 -5.11 -3.40
C LEU A 18 -8.60 -6.48 -4.08
N ASP A 19 -7.71 -6.61 -5.06
CA ASP A 19 -7.49 -7.86 -5.76
C ASP A 19 -6.95 -8.94 -4.80
N LEU A 20 -7.75 -9.99 -4.61
CA LEU A 20 -7.39 -11.13 -3.77
C LEU A 20 -6.31 -12.02 -4.39
N ASN A 21 -5.99 -11.85 -5.67
CA ASN A 21 -4.88 -12.55 -6.32
C ASN A 21 -3.54 -11.82 -6.12
N GLY A 22 -3.58 -10.50 -5.90
CA GLY A 22 -2.45 -9.58 -5.66
C GLY A 22 -2.62 -8.83 -4.33
N TYR A 23 -2.72 -9.57 -3.22
CA TYR A 23 -3.04 -9.01 -1.90
C TYR A 23 -1.86 -8.29 -1.21
N ASP A 24 -0.80 -7.99 -1.93
CA ASP A 24 0.40 -7.27 -1.45
C ASP A 24 0.07 -5.89 -0.84
N HIS A 25 -0.80 -5.10 -1.46
CA HIS A 25 -1.27 -3.82 -0.93
C HIS A 25 -2.01 -4.00 0.39
N ILE A 26 -2.89 -5.01 0.45
CA ILE A 26 -3.66 -5.32 1.65
C ILE A 26 -2.70 -5.66 2.79
N LEU A 27 -1.70 -6.51 2.54
CA LEU A 27 -0.67 -6.85 3.53
C LEU A 27 0.13 -5.63 3.97
N PHE A 28 0.63 -4.84 3.02
CA PHE A 28 1.45 -3.68 3.29
C PHE A 28 0.72 -2.65 4.14
N VAL A 29 -0.48 -2.23 3.70
CA VAL A 29 -1.30 -1.23 4.39
C VAL A 29 -1.72 -1.74 5.76
N SER A 30 -2.06 -3.02 5.89
CA SER A 30 -2.44 -3.62 7.18
C SER A 30 -1.28 -3.57 8.18
N VAL A 31 -0.08 -4.03 7.80
CA VAL A 31 1.06 -4.06 8.72
C VAL A 31 1.60 -2.66 9.04
N LEU A 32 1.62 -1.76 8.06
CA LEU A 32 2.00 -0.36 8.25
C LEU A 32 1.07 0.31 9.25
N THR A 33 -0.24 0.05 9.16
CA THR A 33 -1.24 0.73 9.98
C THR A 33 -1.47 0.10 11.35
N ALA A 34 -0.98 -1.13 11.59
CA ALA A 34 -1.21 -1.91 12.80
C ALA A 34 -0.97 -1.17 14.12
N ILE A 35 0.04 -0.29 14.15
CA ILE A 35 0.47 0.46 15.35
C ILE A 35 -0.36 1.71 15.62
N TYR A 36 -1.15 2.16 14.64
CA TYR A 36 -1.98 3.34 14.78
C TYR A 36 -3.37 2.97 15.33
N THR A 37 -4.05 3.98 15.85
CA THR A 37 -5.43 3.88 16.30
C THR A 37 -6.32 4.81 15.49
N VAL A 38 -7.64 4.71 15.65
CA VAL A 38 -8.60 5.63 15.02
C VAL A 38 -8.30 7.11 15.34
N ARG A 39 -7.67 7.39 16.49
CA ARG A 39 -7.25 8.74 16.89
C ARG A 39 -6.14 9.31 16.00
N ASP A 40 -5.37 8.46 15.33
CA ASP A 40 -4.25 8.84 14.46
C ASP A 40 -4.66 9.07 13.00
N TRP A 41 -5.97 9.17 12.70
CA TRP A 41 -6.50 9.24 11.33
C TRP A 41 -5.77 10.22 10.41
N LYS A 42 -5.37 11.40 10.90
CA LYS A 42 -4.60 12.38 10.10
C LYS A 42 -3.27 11.82 9.62
N LYS A 43 -2.52 11.13 10.50
CA LYS A 43 -1.25 10.50 10.15
C LYS A 43 -1.45 9.40 9.13
N ILE A 44 -2.53 8.64 9.27
CA ILE A 44 -2.84 7.52 8.38
C ILE A 44 -3.21 8.03 6.99
N VAL A 45 -4.05 9.06 6.88
CA VAL A 45 -4.37 9.69 5.59
C VAL A 45 -3.09 10.15 4.90
N TRP A 46 -2.21 10.88 5.60
CA TRP A 46 -0.95 11.30 4.99
C TRP A 46 -0.03 10.14 4.58
N LEU A 47 -0.02 9.02 5.31
CA LEU A 47 0.73 7.82 4.91
C LEU A 47 0.15 7.23 3.63
N ILE A 48 -1.17 7.08 3.54
CA ILE A 48 -1.84 6.57 2.33
C ILE A 48 -1.54 7.50 1.15
N THR A 49 -1.71 8.81 1.32
CA THR A 49 -1.40 9.77 0.27
C THR A 49 0.08 9.68 -0.14
N ALA A 50 1.02 9.48 0.80
CA ALA A 50 2.44 9.32 0.48
C ALA A 50 2.73 8.04 -0.32
N PHE A 51 1.96 6.96 -0.12
CA PHE A 51 1.97 5.79 -0.99
C PHE A 51 1.46 6.16 -2.39
N THR A 52 0.27 6.76 -2.47
CA THR A 52 -0.39 7.10 -3.74
C THR A 52 0.46 8.03 -4.57
N VAL A 53 1.14 8.99 -3.95
CA VAL A 53 2.10 9.89 -4.63
C VAL A 53 3.26 9.11 -5.22
N GLY A 54 3.88 8.20 -4.46
CA GLY A 54 4.95 7.34 -4.98
C GLY A 54 4.47 6.48 -6.16
N HIS A 55 3.31 5.86 -6.00
CA HIS A 55 2.67 5.04 -7.02
C HIS A 55 2.33 5.82 -8.30
N SER A 56 1.79 7.03 -8.13
CA SER A 56 1.46 7.94 -9.24
C SER A 56 2.70 8.32 -10.03
N ILE A 57 3.82 8.59 -9.35
CA ILE A 57 5.08 8.97 -10.00
C ILE A 57 5.56 7.85 -10.92
N THR A 58 5.59 6.60 -10.45
CA THR A 58 6.14 5.49 -11.25
C THR A 58 5.19 5.05 -12.37
N LEU A 59 3.88 5.09 -12.13
CA LEU A 59 2.89 4.93 -13.21
C LEU A 59 3.03 6.01 -14.28
N ALA A 60 3.19 7.28 -13.90
CA ALA A 60 3.35 8.37 -14.86
C ALA A 60 4.64 8.20 -15.68
N LEU A 61 5.77 7.87 -15.02
CA LEU A 61 7.04 7.64 -15.68
C LEU A 61 6.98 6.48 -16.68
N ALA A 62 6.26 5.41 -16.35
CA ALA A 62 6.11 4.26 -17.23
C ALA A 62 5.09 4.50 -18.35
N ALA A 63 3.98 5.21 -18.07
CA ALA A 63 2.99 5.57 -19.08
C ALA A 63 3.56 6.51 -20.15
N LEU A 64 4.52 7.37 -19.76
CA LEU A 64 5.24 8.29 -20.64
C LEU A 64 6.49 7.67 -21.29
N ASP A 65 6.74 6.37 -21.12
CA ASP A 65 7.92 5.69 -21.66
C ASP A 65 9.28 6.26 -21.22
N ILE A 66 9.34 6.91 -20.05
CA ILE A 66 10.57 7.53 -19.54
C ILE A 66 11.45 6.48 -18.84
N ILE A 67 10.86 5.61 -18.03
CA ILE A 67 11.58 4.57 -17.27
C ILE A 67 10.78 3.27 -17.31
N SER A 68 11.47 2.16 -17.56
CA SER A 68 10.94 0.81 -17.41
C SER A 68 11.91 -0.05 -16.58
N PHE A 69 11.36 -0.96 -15.79
CA PHE A 69 12.10 -1.92 -14.99
C PHE A 69 11.73 -3.34 -15.39
N ASN A 70 12.61 -4.31 -15.11
CA ASN A 70 12.29 -5.72 -15.28
C ASN A 70 11.14 -6.11 -14.31
N PRO A 71 10.00 -6.64 -14.81
CA PRO A 71 8.90 -7.10 -13.98
C PRO A 71 9.33 -8.08 -12.88
N ASP A 72 10.20 -9.05 -13.20
CA ASP A 72 10.68 -10.06 -12.25
C ASP A 72 11.37 -9.42 -11.04
N MET A 73 12.13 -8.34 -11.29
CA MET A 73 12.81 -7.59 -10.25
C MET A 73 11.80 -6.85 -9.36
N ILE A 74 10.77 -6.26 -9.94
CA ILE A 74 9.72 -5.55 -9.19
C ILE A 74 8.88 -6.54 -8.37
N GLU A 75 8.48 -7.66 -8.97
CA GLU A 75 7.75 -8.74 -8.28
C GLU A 75 8.54 -9.29 -7.10
N THR A 76 9.87 -9.32 -7.17
CA THR A 76 10.74 -9.69 -6.03
C THR A 76 10.81 -8.58 -4.97
N LEU A 77 10.83 -7.30 -5.38
CA LEU A 77 10.98 -6.17 -4.46
C LEU A 77 9.71 -5.86 -3.66
N ILE A 78 8.52 -6.12 -4.21
CA ILE A 78 7.23 -5.93 -3.53
C ILE A 78 7.17 -6.71 -2.18
N PRO A 79 7.36 -8.04 -2.14
CA PRO A 79 7.36 -8.76 -0.87
C PRO A 79 8.53 -8.40 0.04
N ILE A 80 9.72 -8.07 -0.49
CA ILE A 80 10.86 -7.60 0.32
C ILE A 80 10.48 -6.34 1.11
N THR A 81 9.83 -5.37 0.47
CA THR A 81 9.42 -4.13 1.12
C THR A 81 8.32 -4.35 2.16
N ILE A 82 7.42 -5.31 1.97
CA ILE A 82 6.46 -5.76 2.99
C ILE A 82 7.19 -6.39 4.19
N ILE A 83 8.17 -7.28 3.95
CA ILE A 83 8.97 -7.91 5.01
C ILE A 83 9.69 -6.85 5.83
N ILE A 84 10.38 -5.90 5.19
CA ILE A 84 11.07 -4.80 5.86
C ILE A 84 10.11 -4.01 6.74
N THR A 85 8.92 -3.71 6.22
CA THR A 85 7.89 -2.95 6.96
C THR A 85 7.34 -3.77 8.13
N GLY A 86 7.11 -5.06 7.96
CA GLY A 86 6.67 -5.95 9.04
C GLY A 86 7.70 -6.06 10.16
N LEU A 87 8.97 -6.25 9.83
CA LEU A 87 10.07 -6.28 10.80
C LEU A 87 10.21 -4.93 11.53
N TYR A 88 10.10 -3.82 10.80
CA TYR A 88 10.12 -2.48 11.38
C TYR A 88 9.00 -2.27 12.41
N GLN A 89 7.77 -2.66 12.05
CA GLN A 89 6.60 -2.51 12.91
C GLN A 89 6.65 -3.45 14.13
N PHE A 90 7.16 -4.68 13.95
CA PHE A 90 7.41 -5.61 15.05
C PHE A 90 8.39 -5.01 16.06
N TYR A 91 9.52 -4.49 15.57
CA TYR A 91 10.56 -3.94 16.44
C TYR A 91 10.07 -2.68 17.18
N ARG A 92 9.26 -1.83 16.53
CA ARG A 92 8.57 -0.71 17.20
C ARG A 92 7.64 -1.15 18.33
N ALA A 93 6.94 -2.27 18.16
CA ALA A 93 6.04 -2.81 19.19
C ALA A 93 6.82 -3.35 20.40
N VAL A 94 7.99 -3.94 20.18
CA VAL A 94 8.84 -4.51 21.24
C VAL A 94 9.69 -3.45 21.94
N THR A 95 10.13 -2.40 21.23
CA THR A 95 11.06 -1.38 21.76
C THR A 95 10.52 0.07 21.59
N PRO A 96 9.36 0.42 22.17
CA PRO A 96 8.65 1.66 21.86
C PRO A 96 9.43 2.95 22.19
N TYR A 97 10.33 2.92 23.17
CA TYR A 97 11.12 4.07 23.62
C TYR A 97 12.23 4.48 22.64
N LEU A 98 12.60 3.63 21.68
CA LEU A 98 13.66 3.92 20.70
C LEU A 98 13.15 4.70 19.47
N PHE A 99 11.83 4.90 19.34
CA PHE A 99 11.19 5.37 18.10
C PHE A 99 10.60 6.78 18.17
N THR A 100 11.32 7.74 18.76
CA THR A 100 10.94 9.16 18.77
C THR A 100 10.77 9.77 17.37
N ARG A 101 11.44 9.22 16.33
CA ARG A 101 11.30 9.62 14.91
C ARG A 101 10.54 8.61 14.03
N GLY A 102 9.81 7.65 14.62
CA GLY A 102 9.23 6.53 13.87
C GLY A 102 8.32 6.92 12.70
N ILE A 103 7.66 8.08 12.78
CA ILE A 103 6.75 8.54 11.72
C ILE A 103 7.47 8.84 10.39
N TYR A 104 8.70 9.38 10.42
CA TYR A 104 9.45 9.70 9.20
C TYR A 104 9.86 8.43 8.44
N ILE A 105 10.25 7.40 9.18
CA ILE A 105 10.60 6.09 8.58
C ILE A 105 9.35 5.45 7.98
N SER A 106 8.18 5.54 8.65
CA SER A 106 6.92 5.09 8.07
C SER A 106 6.62 5.77 6.74
N TYR A 107 6.82 7.10 6.61
CA TYR A 107 6.66 7.79 5.32
C TYR A 107 7.63 7.28 4.26
N VAL A 108 8.91 7.11 4.60
CA VAL A 108 9.92 6.59 3.65
C VAL A 108 9.55 5.19 3.17
N LEU A 109 9.21 4.27 4.08
CA LEU A 109 8.79 2.91 3.73
C LEU A 109 7.55 2.91 2.83
N THR A 110 6.57 3.76 3.16
CA THR A 110 5.30 3.86 2.44
C THR A 110 5.45 4.44 1.05
N SER A 111 6.23 5.51 0.89
CA SER A 111 6.53 6.07 -0.42
C SER A 111 7.40 5.13 -1.25
N PHE A 112 8.36 4.43 -0.65
CA PHE A 112 9.21 3.47 -1.37
C PHE A 112 8.42 2.25 -1.87
N PHE A 113 7.51 1.72 -1.03
CA PHE A 113 6.56 0.70 -1.45
C PHE A 113 5.69 1.21 -2.61
N GLY A 114 5.13 2.42 -2.52
CA GLY A 114 4.35 3.03 -3.61
C GLY A 114 5.12 3.13 -4.92
N LEU A 115 6.37 3.60 -4.89
CA LEU A 115 7.23 3.67 -6.08
C LEU A 115 7.41 2.30 -6.73
N ILE A 116 7.87 1.30 -5.95
CA ILE A 116 8.12 -0.06 -6.46
C ILE A 116 6.84 -0.67 -7.01
N HIS A 117 5.75 -0.57 -6.25
CA HIS A 117 4.49 -1.17 -6.62
C HIS A 117 3.91 -0.56 -7.89
N GLY A 118 4.01 0.76 -8.07
CA GLY A 118 3.52 1.41 -9.29
C GLY A 118 4.24 0.92 -10.55
N PHE A 119 5.51 0.52 -10.45
CA PHE A 119 6.18 -0.16 -11.57
C PHE A 119 5.62 -1.57 -11.82
N GLY A 120 5.19 -2.29 -10.80
CA GLY A 120 4.62 -3.64 -10.93
C GLY A 120 3.31 -3.65 -11.72
N PHE A 121 2.51 -2.60 -11.58
CA PHE A 121 1.26 -2.43 -12.34
C PHE A 121 1.43 -1.69 -13.68
N SER A 122 2.58 -1.04 -13.89
CA SER A 122 2.75 -0.08 -14.97
C SER A 122 2.56 -0.64 -16.38
N ASN A 123 3.06 -1.84 -16.67
CA ASN A 123 2.93 -2.48 -17.98
C ASN A 123 1.46 -2.76 -18.33
N TYR A 124 0.69 -3.23 -17.34
CA TYR A 124 -0.73 -3.50 -17.50
C TYR A 124 -1.53 -2.19 -17.67
N PHE A 125 -1.26 -1.19 -16.84
CA PHE A 125 -1.87 0.14 -16.97
C PHE A 125 -1.63 0.72 -18.37
N LYS A 126 -0.39 0.64 -18.86
CA LYS A 126 -0.01 1.12 -20.19
C LYS A 126 -0.72 0.36 -21.31
N ALA A 127 -0.89 -0.96 -21.17
CA ALA A 127 -1.61 -1.77 -22.15
C ALA A 127 -3.09 -1.37 -22.25
N ILE A 128 -3.73 -1.03 -21.12
CA ILE A 128 -5.12 -0.53 -21.09
C ILE A 128 -5.20 0.89 -21.66
N LEU A 129 -4.23 1.75 -21.30
CA LEU A 129 -4.18 3.13 -21.79
C LEU A 129 -4.13 3.18 -23.32
N GLY A 130 -3.43 2.24 -23.96
CA GLY A 130 -3.55 1.98 -25.40
C GLY A 130 -3.31 3.21 -26.28
N LYS A 131 -4.35 3.68 -26.99
CA LYS A 131 -4.35 4.88 -27.86
C LYS A 131 -5.06 6.09 -27.24
N GLU A 132 -5.35 6.07 -25.94
CA GLU A 132 -5.85 7.26 -25.24
C GLU A 132 -4.86 8.42 -25.49
N ASN A 133 -5.35 9.52 -26.04
CA ASN A 133 -4.50 10.68 -26.36
C ASN A 133 -4.15 11.50 -25.10
N ASP A 134 -4.81 11.23 -23.96
CA ASP A 134 -4.61 11.93 -22.70
C ASP A 134 -4.35 10.95 -21.56
N VAL A 135 -3.18 11.07 -20.94
CA VAL A 135 -2.71 10.23 -19.82
C VAL A 135 -3.18 10.77 -18.47
N VAL A 136 -3.49 12.07 -18.40
CA VAL A 136 -3.72 12.79 -17.13
C VAL A 136 -5.01 12.32 -16.47
N LEU A 137 -6.12 12.30 -17.20
CA LEU A 137 -7.41 11.91 -16.65
C LEU A 137 -7.42 10.43 -16.20
N PRO A 138 -6.97 9.45 -17.00
CA PRO A 138 -6.80 8.07 -16.57
C PRO A 138 -5.93 7.90 -15.31
N LEU A 139 -4.74 8.51 -15.29
CA LEU A 139 -3.82 8.41 -14.13
C LEU A 139 -4.43 9.00 -12.87
N PHE A 140 -5.05 10.18 -12.97
CA PHE A 140 -5.65 10.84 -11.81
C PHE A 140 -6.84 10.04 -11.27
N SER A 141 -7.74 9.57 -12.15
CA SER A 141 -8.89 8.74 -11.78
C SER A 141 -8.44 7.44 -11.09
N PHE A 142 -7.44 6.77 -11.67
CA PHE A 142 -6.90 5.53 -11.17
C PHE A 142 -6.28 5.69 -9.77
N ASN A 143 -5.43 6.71 -9.59
CA ASN A 143 -4.79 6.92 -8.29
C ASN A 143 -5.79 7.39 -7.22
N LEU A 144 -6.88 8.05 -7.61
CA LEU A 144 -7.99 8.33 -6.68
C LEU A 144 -8.70 7.03 -6.27
N GLY A 145 -8.92 6.10 -7.20
CA GLY A 145 -9.43 4.76 -6.90
C GLY A 145 -8.52 4.00 -5.93
N VAL A 146 -7.21 4.05 -6.16
CA VAL A 146 -6.18 3.48 -5.29
C VAL A 146 -6.29 4.03 -3.86
N GLU A 147 -6.33 5.35 -3.70
CA GLU A 147 -6.43 5.98 -2.38
C GLU A 147 -7.72 5.57 -1.64
N LEU A 148 -8.85 5.48 -2.35
CA LEU A 148 -10.12 5.00 -1.80
C LEU A 148 -10.06 3.53 -1.37
N GLY A 149 -9.47 2.66 -2.19
CA GLY A 149 -9.28 1.24 -1.86
C GLY A 149 -8.40 1.07 -0.61
N GLN A 150 -7.31 1.83 -0.52
CA GLN A 150 -6.43 1.80 0.64
C GLN A 150 -7.11 2.30 1.92
N LEU A 151 -7.90 3.37 1.83
CA LEU A 151 -8.68 3.87 2.96
C LEU A 151 -9.67 2.81 3.47
N LEU A 152 -10.28 2.02 2.59
CA LEU A 152 -11.12 0.90 2.99
C LEU A 152 -10.32 -0.19 3.72
N VAL A 153 -9.17 -0.60 3.18
CA VAL A 153 -8.29 -1.58 3.84
C VAL A 153 -7.86 -1.09 5.24
N VAL A 154 -7.48 0.18 5.35
CA VAL A 154 -7.16 0.81 6.63
C VAL A 154 -8.34 0.77 7.59
N ALA A 155 -9.54 1.13 7.13
CA ALA A 155 -10.72 1.12 7.98
C ALA A 155 -10.99 -0.29 8.54
N LEU A 156 -10.87 -1.32 7.71
CA LEU A 156 -11.02 -2.72 8.12
C LEU A 156 -9.91 -3.16 9.11
N SER A 157 -8.65 -2.81 8.83
CA SER A 157 -7.51 -3.10 9.71
C SER A 157 -7.67 -2.45 11.10
N LEU A 158 -8.05 -1.17 11.14
CA LEU A 158 -8.28 -0.44 12.39
C LEU A 158 -9.50 -0.95 13.14
N MET A 159 -10.56 -1.34 12.44
CA MET A 159 -11.74 -1.95 13.05
C MET A 159 -11.37 -3.26 13.73
N MET A 160 -10.65 -4.16 13.04
CA MET A 160 -10.19 -5.42 13.60
C MET A 160 -9.27 -5.21 14.82
N GLY A 161 -8.29 -4.30 14.69
CA GLY A 161 -7.42 -3.93 15.81
C GLY A 161 -8.20 -3.37 17.01
N SER A 162 -9.21 -2.52 16.75
CA SER A 162 -10.03 -1.91 17.80
C SER A 162 -10.90 -2.93 18.52
N ILE A 163 -11.50 -3.90 17.81
CA ILE A 163 -12.26 -5.00 18.42
C ILE A 163 -11.35 -5.83 19.33
N LEU A 164 -10.18 -6.23 18.85
CA LEU A 164 -9.25 -7.05 19.63
C LEU A 164 -8.72 -6.30 20.87
N VAL A 165 -8.37 -5.03 20.72
CA VAL A 165 -7.80 -4.24 21.81
C VAL A 165 -8.85 -3.82 22.83
N LEU A 166 -10.01 -3.35 22.39
CA LEU A 166 -11.03 -2.79 23.28
C LEU A 166 -11.95 -3.87 23.85
N TRP A 167 -12.36 -4.86 23.05
CA TRP A 167 -13.38 -5.83 23.46
C TRP A 167 -12.75 -7.12 23.96
N CYS A 168 -11.75 -7.64 23.24
CA CYS A 168 -11.02 -8.85 23.67
C CYS A 168 -9.89 -8.55 24.66
N LYS A 169 -9.64 -7.27 24.99
CA LYS A 169 -8.61 -6.81 25.93
C LYS A 169 -7.19 -7.27 25.55
N VAL A 170 -6.94 -7.50 24.25
CA VAL A 170 -5.61 -7.84 23.75
C VAL A 170 -4.73 -6.59 23.82
N PRO A 171 -3.55 -6.62 24.45
CA PRO A 171 -2.63 -5.49 24.42
C PRO A 171 -2.29 -5.10 22.98
N GLN A 172 -2.34 -3.80 22.66
CA GLN A 172 -2.06 -3.29 21.31
C GLN A 172 -0.71 -3.79 20.76
N LYS A 173 0.32 -3.93 21.62
CA LYS A 173 1.61 -4.49 21.19
C LYS A 173 1.47 -5.91 20.61
N ILE A 174 0.62 -6.75 21.19
CA ILE A 174 0.43 -8.14 20.77
C ILE A 174 -0.26 -8.17 19.41
N TRP A 175 -1.25 -7.30 19.21
CA TRP A 175 -1.89 -7.12 17.89
C TRP A 175 -0.87 -6.72 16.82
N VAL A 176 -0.04 -5.71 17.08
CA VAL A 176 1.00 -5.26 16.15
C VAL A 176 1.98 -6.39 15.86
N MET A 177 2.49 -7.07 16.89
CA MET A 177 3.44 -8.17 16.73
C MET A 177 2.85 -9.31 15.90
N PHE A 178 1.59 -9.70 16.18
CA PHE A 178 0.90 -10.75 15.46
C PHE A 178 0.76 -10.40 13.98
N LEU A 179 0.24 -9.21 13.65
CA LEU A 179 0.04 -8.80 12.27
C LEU A 179 1.38 -8.64 11.53
N SER A 180 2.41 -8.12 12.20
CA SER A 180 3.76 -8.06 11.64
C SER A 180 4.33 -9.43 11.29
N ILE A 181 4.23 -10.41 12.20
CA ILE A 181 4.71 -11.77 11.95
C ILE A 181 3.92 -12.41 10.79
N LEU A 182 2.59 -12.27 10.81
CA LEU A 182 1.73 -12.81 9.77
C LEU A 182 2.11 -12.25 8.39
N CYS A 183 2.21 -10.92 8.26
CA CYS A 183 2.57 -10.28 6.99
C CYS A 183 3.98 -10.65 6.54
N VAL A 184 4.95 -10.80 7.45
CA VAL A 184 6.31 -11.27 7.10
C VAL A 184 6.28 -12.70 6.57
N ILE A 185 5.54 -13.61 7.22
CA ILE A 185 5.42 -15.00 6.78
C ILE A 185 4.79 -15.06 5.39
N VAL A 186 3.67 -14.36 5.19
CA VAL A 186 2.96 -14.37 3.90
C VAL A 186 3.80 -13.71 2.81
N ALA A 187 4.46 -12.58 3.09
CA ALA A 187 5.36 -11.95 2.12
C ALA A 187 6.59 -12.81 1.81
N THR A 188 7.10 -13.58 2.78
CA THR A 188 8.17 -14.55 2.53
C THR A 188 7.69 -15.66 1.60
N TYR A 189 6.45 -16.14 1.76
CA TYR A 189 5.86 -17.10 0.82
C TYR A 189 5.73 -16.53 -0.60
N LEU A 190 5.35 -15.25 -0.74
CA LEU A 190 5.28 -14.58 -2.04
C LEU A 190 6.61 -14.53 -2.79
N LEU A 191 7.76 -14.56 -2.10
CA LEU A 191 9.09 -14.60 -2.74
C LEU A 191 9.41 -15.92 -3.45
N PHE A 192 8.72 -17.00 -3.08
CA PHE A 192 9.02 -18.35 -3.58
C PHE A 192 7.89 -18.93 -4.44
N LYS A 193 6.84 -18.14 -4.68
CA LYS A 193 5.73 -18.51 -5.57
C LYS A 193 6.13 -18.19 -7.01
#